data_AF-A0A2H6NFL6-F1
#
_entry.id   AF-A0A2H6NFL6-F1
#
_cell.length_a   1.000
_cell.length_b   1.000
_cell.length_c   1.000
_cell.angle_alpha   90.00
_cell.angle_beta   90.00
_cell.angle_gamma   90.00
#
_symmetry.space_group_name_H-M   'P 1'
#
loop_
_entity.id
_entity.type
_entity.pdbx_description
1 polymer ?
#
loop_
_entity_poly.entity_id
_entity_poly.type
_entity_poly.pdbx_seq_one_letter_code
_entity_poly.pdbx_strand_id
1 'polypeptide(L)'
;MSASSSDDFLQLVSGTKIMFGSLPLTHRYGGHQFGSWAGQLGDGRAHLIGIYTNRFGSRWELQLKGSGRTPYSRRGDGRAVLRSSIREFLGSEAMHYLGIPTSRAASLVVSDDNIWRDQFYNGNIKKERGAIVLRVAKSWFRIGSLEILAQSGELDLLRMLLDMVIKEHFPKININDSNKYLAFFSQVVSETAHLIGLWMSVGFAHGVCNTDNFSLLSITIDYGPFGFMDSYNPDFVPNTSDDEGRYKIGNQANVGMFNLNKLLKALNPLFSPRQKQLAAQILEGYPQQYYKGFVELFKTKLGLLGENEDDDYLIAFLLKLMEDSRADFTMTFRQLSEISEDKLKDLNIPKEFWALQDIAKHKNFSTWIAMYLLRLKGNVGDSDSERRRRMSSPLLATSFSTSISGTDSG
;
A
#
# COMPACT_ATOMS: atom_id res chain seq x y z
N MET A 1 16.29 -31.80 -4.28
CA MET A 1 16.10 -30.56 -5.05
C MET A 1 14.94 -29.80 -4.42
N SER A 2 15.03 -28.47 -4.29
CA SER A 2 13.85 -27.71 -3.87
C SER A 2 12.78 -27.84 -4.96
N ALA A 3 11.50 -27.83 -4.56
CA ALA A 3 10.39 -27.85 -5.52
C ALA A 3 10.49 -26.70 -6.54
N SER A 4 11.11 -25.57 -6.16
CA SER A 4 11.34 -24.40 -7.01
C SER A 4 12.30 -24.63 -8.18
N SER A 5 13.14 -25.68 -8.13
CA SER A 5 14.06 -26.03 -9.22
C SER A 5 13.50 -27.10 -10.16
N SER A 6 12.24 -27.52 -9.96
CA SER A 6 11.61 -28.51 -10.82
C SER A 6 11.05 -27.87 -12.10
N ASP A 7 11.08 -28.61 -13.20
CA ASP A 7 10.45 -28.19 -14.46
C ASP A 7 8.94 -27.99 -14.30
N ASP A 8 8.29 -28.82 -13.46
CA ASP A 8 6.87 -28.68 -13.15
C ASP A 8 6.54 -27.32 -12.51
N PHE A 9 7.36 -26.87 -11.56
CA PHE A 9 7.20 -25.56 -10.95
C PHE A 9 7.39 -24.45 -11.98
N LEU A 10 8.45 -24.51 -12.79
CA LEU A 10 8.71 -23.52 -13.83
C LEU A 10 7.55 -23.45 -14.83
N GLN A 11 7.04 -24.58 -15.29
CA GLN A 11 5.90 -24.64 -16.22
C GLN A 11 4.63 -24.06 -15.60
N LEU A 12 4.39 -24.27 -14.30
CA LEU A 12 3.26 -23.66 -13.59
C LEU A 12 3.41 -22.14 -13.52
N VAL A 13 4.55 -21.63 -13.05
CA VAL A 13 4.73 -20.20 -12.80
C VAL A 13 4.99 -19.37 -14.06
N SER A 14 5.32 -20.02 -15.17
CA SER A 14 5.36 -19.42 -16.51
C SER A 14 4.01 -19.51 -17.26
N GLY A 15 3.04 -20.24 -16.72
CA GLY A 15 1.73 -20.44 -17.36
C GLY A 15 1.74 -21.43 -18.52
N THR A 16 2.81 -22.21 -18.71
CA THR A 16 2.87 -23.30 -19.70
C THR A 16 1.99 -24.49 -19.31
N LYS A 17 1.87 -24.76 -18.01
CA LYS A 17 1.08 -25.86 -17.46
C LYS A 17 0.04 -25.33 -16.49
N ILE A 18 -1.19 -25.80 -16.65
CA ILE A 18 -2.28 -25.59 -15.70
C ILE A 18 -2.37 -26.83 -14.81
N MET A 19 -2.51 -26.63 -13.50
CA MET A 19 -2.66 -27.76 -12.57
C MET A 19 -3.98 -28.47 -12.81
N PHE A 20 -3.99 -29.79 -12.65
CA PHE A 20 -5.22 -30.57 -12.72
C PHE A 20 -6.24 -30.05 -11.70
N GLY A 21 -7.48 -29.80 -12.16
CA GLY A 21 -8.55 -29.24 -11.33
C GLY A 21 -8.56 -27.71 -11.21
N SER A 22 -7.58 -26.99 -11.76
CA SER A 22 -7.65 -25.53 -11.87
C SER A 22 -8.71 -25.10 -12.89
N LEU A 23 -9.45 -24.04 -12.55
CA LEU A 23 -10.33 -23.32 -13.47
C LEU A 23 -9.78 -21.90 -13.66
N PRO A 24 -8.87 -21.68 -14.62
CA PRO A 24 -8.31 -20.37 -14.83
C PRO A 24 -9.37 -19.37 -15.27
N LEU A 25 -9.35 -18.17 -14.69
CA LEU A 25 -10.31 -17.13 -14.98
C LEU A 25 -9.68 -15.75 -14.94
N THR A 26 -10.44 -14.77 -15.42
CA THR A 26 -10.06 -13.36 -15.46
C THR A 26 -11.23 -12.54 -14.93
N HIS A 27 -11.01 -11.64 -13.99
CA HIS A 27 -12.08 -10.84 -13.40
C HIS A 27 -12.51 -9.71 -14.33
N ARG A 28 -13.82 -9.55 -14.51
CA ARG A 28 -14.45 -8.32 -15.01
C ARG A 28 -14.60 -7.34 -13.85
N TYR A 29 -14.09 -6.14 -13.99
CA TYR A 29 -14.32 -5.05 -13.03
C TYR A 29 -14.42 -3.71 -13.79
N GLY A 30 -14.82 -2.65 -13.11
CA GLY A 30 -14.80 -1.28 -13.63
C GLY A 30 -13.93 -0.42 -12.74
N GLY A 31 -13.98 0.90 -12.91
CA GLY A 31 -13.30 1.79 -11.98
C GLY A 31 -13.28 3.24 -12.42
N HIS A 32 -13.06 4.12 -11.45
CA HIS A 32 -12.73 5.52 -11.69
C HIS A 32 -11.21 5.67 -11.81
N GLN A 33 -10.74 5.98 -13.01
CA GLN A 33 -9.34 6.27 -13.29
C GLN A 33 -9.13 7.78 -13.29
N PHE A 34 -8.21 8.27 -12.46
CA PHE A 34 -7.97 9.71 -12.28
C PHE A 34 -9.25 10.51 -11.94
N GLY A 35 -10.20 9.88 -11.25
CA GLY A 35 -11.46 10.49 -10.84
C GLY A 35 -12.63 10.31 -11.82
N SER A 36 -12.37 9.91 -13.07
CA SER A 36 -13.38 9.73 -14.11
C SER A 36 -13.72 8.25 -14.30
N TRP A 37 -15.00 7.95 -14.52
CA TRP A 37 -15.43 6.57 -14.80
C TRP A 37 -14.83 6.05 -16.10
N ALA A 38 -14.07 4.96 -16.03
CA ALA A 38 -13.34 4.39 -17.16
C ALA A 38 -14.08 3.22 -17.85
N GLY A 39 -15.35 2.99 -17.50
CA GLY A 39 -16.14 1.88 -18.02
C GLY A 39 -15.62 0.51 -17.59
N GLN A 40 -15.83 -0.49 -18.44
CA GLN A 40 -15.37 -1.85 -18.20
C GLN A 40 -13.84 -1.97 -18.31
N LEU A 41 -13.23 -2.35 -17.20
CA LEU A 41 -11.85 -2.79 -17.04
C LEU A 41 -11.85 -4.31 -16.77
N GLY A 42 -10.74 -4.85 -16.32
CA GLY A 42 -10.66 -6.25 -15.96
C GLY A 42 -9.22 -6.68 -15.89
N ASP A 43 -9.01 -7.96 -15.57
CA ASP A 43 -7.69 -8.55 -15.62
C ASP A 43 -7.22 -8.62 -17.08
N GLY A 44 -6.67 -7.50 -17.59
CA GLY A 44 -6.27 -7.36 -19.00
C GLY A 44 -4.93 -8.01 -19.33
N ARG A 45 -4.19 -8.44 -18.32
CA ARG A 45 -2.88 -9.10 -18.43
C ARG A 45 -2.61 -10.05 -17.27
N ALA A 46 -3.67 -10.56 -16.64
CA ALA A 46 -3.53 -11.40 -15.47
C ALA A 46 -4.55 -12.53 -15.50
N HIS A 47 -4.17 -13.69 -14.99
CA HIS A 47 -5.03 -14.88 -14.94
C HIS A 47 -5.02 -15.44 -13.53
N LEU A 48 -6.18 -15.55 -12.89
CA LEU A 48 -6.33 -16.34 -11.67
C LEU A 48 -6.22 -17.80 -12.07
N ILE A 49 -5.21 -18.52 -11.58
CA ILE A 49 -4.94 -19.91 -11.96
C ILE A 49 -5.44 -20.93 -10.92
N GLY A 50 -5.90 -20.46 -9.77
CA GLY A 50 -6.49 -21.30 -8.73
C GLY A 50 -6.41 -20.68 -7.35
N ILE A 51 -6.88 -21.45 -6.37
CA ILE A 51 -6.85 -21.09 -4.95
C ILE A 51 -6.02 -22.15 -4.22
N TYR A 52 -4.95 -21.72 -3.56
CA TYR A 52 -4.12 -22.55 -2.71
C TYR A 52 -4.57 -22.44 -1.26
N THR A 53 -4.74 -23.58 -0.60
CA THR A 53 -4.95 -23.65 0.86
C THR A 53 -3.70 -24.20 1.51
N ASN A 54 -3.08 -23.43 2.38
CA ASN A 54 -1.88 -23.88 3.08
C ASN A 54 -2.23 -24.85 4.24
N ARG A 55 -1.20 -25.46 4.84
CA ARG A 55 -1.34 -26.39 5.99
C ARG A 55 -2.04 -25.81 7.22
N PHE A 56 -2.22 -24.50 7.30
CA PHE A 56 -2.91 -23.80 8.39
C PHE A 56 -4.36 -23.45 8.02
N GLY A 57 -4.89 -23.98 6.92
CA GLY A 57 -6.25 -23.69 6.43
C GLY A 57 -6.40 -22.31 5.75
N SER A 58 -5.30 -21.59 5.56
CA SER A 58 -5.31 -20.25 4.98
C SER A 58 -5.37 -20.33 3.46
N ARG A 59 -6.45 -19.80 2.87
CA ARG A 59 -6.67 -19.72 1.41
C ARG A 59 -5.94 -18.53 0.79
N TRP A 60 -5.44 -18.69 -0.44
CA TRP A 60 -4.71 -17.70 -1.23
C TRP A 60 -5.07 -17.85 -2.71
N GLU A 61 -5.46 -16.76 -3.34
CA GLU A 61 -5.72 -16.67 -4.78
C GLU A 61 -4.42 -16.45 -5.55
N LEU A 62 -4.11 -17.38 -6.46
CA LEU A 62 -2.89 -17.39 -7.28
C LEU A 62 -3.17 -16.69 -8.62
N GLN A 63 -2.49 -15.58 -8.91
CA GLN A 63 -2.63 -14.86 -10.16
C GLN A 63 -1.29 -14.75 -10.90
N LEU A 64 -1.25 -15.16 -12.17
CA LEU A 64 -0.11 -14.93 -13.06
C LEU A 64 -0.29 -13.59 -13.78
N LYS A 65 0.56 -12.60 -13.50
CA LYS A 65 0.57 -11.29 -14.18
C LYS A 65 1.59 -11.30 -15.31
N GLY A 66 1.17 -10.90 -16.51
CA GLY A 66 1.99 -10.90 -17.73
C GLY A 66 1.87 -12.18 -18.57
N SER A 67 0.99 -13.11 -18.18
CA SER A 67 0.87 -14.43 -18.80
C SER A 67 0.13 -14.44 -20.15
N GLY A 68 -0.45 -13.33 -20.60
CA GLY A 68 -1.06 -13.24 -21.93
C GLY A 68 -2.30 -12.37 -22.00
N ARG A 69 -2.90 -12.34 -23.20
CA ARG A 69 -4.12 -11.57 -23.47
C ARG A 69 -5.35 -12.25 -22.87
N THR A 70 -6.33 -11.43 -22.54
CA THR A 70 -7.64 -11.80 -22.02
C THR A 70 -8.72 -11.02 -22.78
N PRO A 71 -10.01 -11.35 -22.62
CA PRO A 71 -11.10 -10.52 -23.14
C PRO A 71 -11.05 -9.06 -22.64
N TYR A 72 -10.30 -8.79 -21.57
CA TYR A 72 -10.18 -7.47 -20.94
C TYR A 72 -8.88 -6.74 -21.27
N SER A 73 -8.02 -7.28 -22.16
CA SER A 73 -6.76 -6.63 -22.55
C SER A 73 -6.95 -5.29 -23.26
N ARG A 74 -8.16 -4.98 -23.74
CA ARG A 74 -8.43 -3.81 -24.59
C ARG A 74 -7.41 -3.78 -25.75
N ARG A 75 -6.62 -2.70 -25.85
CA ARG A 75 -5.55 -2.53 -26.85
C ARG A 75 -4.17 -3.05 -26.39
N GLY A 76 -4.06 -3.55 -25.17
CA GLY A 76 -2.81 -4.09 -24.63
C GLY A 76 -2.48 -5.49 -25.15
N ASP A 77 -1.20 -5.85 -25.08
CA ASP A 77 -0.67 -7.14 -25.50
C ASP A 77 -0.79 -8.25 -24.44
N GLY A 78 -1.30 -7.93 -23.25
CA GLY A 78 -1.45 -8.90 -22.16
C GLY A 78 -0.14 -9.29 -21.45
N ARG A 79 0.99 -8.62 -21.75
CA ARG A 79 2.32 -8.95 -21.22
C ARG A 79 2.81 -7.94 -20.18
N ALA A 80 3.71 -8.40 -19.31
CA ALA A 80 4.46 -7.56 -18.38
C ALA A 80 5.95 -7.59 -18.75
N VAL A 81 6.65 -6.49 -18.47
CA VAL A 81 8.10 -6.39 -18.71
C VAL A 81 8.87 -6.69 -17.43
N LEU A 82 10.14 -7.08 -17.58
CA LEU A 82 11.02 -7.42 -16.46
C LEU A 82 11.10 -6.32 -15.40
N ARG A 83 11.30 -5.07 -15.82
CA ARG A 83 11.42 -3.91 -14.91
C ARG A 83 10.20 -3.72 -14.02
N SER A 84 8.98 -3.74 -14.59
CA SER A 84 7.75 -3.62 -13.79
C SER A 84 7.55 -4.82 -12.87
N SER A 85 7.93 -6.01 -13.34
CA SER A 85 7.78 -7.27 -12.59
C SER A 85 8.71 -7.33 -11.38
N ILE A 86 9.98 -6.90 -11.52
CA ILE A 86 10.92 -6.77 -10.41
C ILE A 86 10.41 -5.76 -9.39
N ARG A 87 9.91 -4.60 -9.84
CA ARG A 87 9.37 -3.58 -8.94
C ARG A 87 8.18 -4.07 -8.13
N GLU A 88 7.26 -4.79 -8.75
CA GLU A 88 6.11 -5.38 -8.04
C GLU A 88 6.54 -6.47 -7.07
N PHE A 89 7.50 -7.32 -7.45
CA PHE A 89 8.06 -8.33 -6.55
C PHE A 89 8.70 -7.68 -5.31
N LEU A 90 9.62 -6.73 -5.51
CA LEU A 90 10.29 -6.06 -4.41
C LEU A 90 9.32 -5.22 -3.58
N GLY A 91 8.41 -4.48 -4.20
CA GLY A 91 7.44 -3.62 -3.51
C GLY A 91 6.45 -4.39 -2.65
N SER A 92 5.94 -5.53 -3.14
CA SER A 92 5.03 -6.39 -2.37
C SER A 92 5.72 -6.98 -1.13
N GLU A 93 6.91 -7.58 -1.32
CA GLU A 93 7.63 -8.22 -0.21
C GLU A 93 8.18 -7.19 0.79
N ALA A 94 8.66 -6.03 0.32
CA ALA A 94 9.03 -4.90 1.17
C ALA A 94 7.89 -4.48 2.10
N MET A 95 6.70 -4.22 1.54
CA MET A 95 5.54 -3.81 2.32
C MET A 95 5.14 -4.88 3.34
N HIS A 96 5.24 -6.16 2.97
CA HIS A 96 4.97 -7.26 3.91
C HIS A 96 5.93 -7.27 5.10
N TYR A 97 7.24 -7.14 4.87
CA TYR A 97 8.23 -7.13 5.95
C TYR A 97 8.22 -5.83 6.77
N LEU A 98 7.71 -4.74 6.19
CA LEU A 98 7.36 -3.52 6.93
C LEU A 98 6.06 -3.66 7.76
N GLY A 99 5.39 -4.81 7.72
CA GLY A 99 4.15 -5.06 8.45
C GLY A 99 2.91 -4.42 7.84
N ILE A 100 2.99 -3.95 6.59
CA ILE A 100 1.87 -3.30 5.89
C ILE A 100 1.06 -4.34 5.11
N PRO A 101 -0.27 -4.39 5.27
CA PRO A 101 -1.11 -5.33 4.54
C PRO A 101 -0.96 -5.18 3.02
N THR A 102 -0.65 -6.29 2.34
CA THR A 102 -0.34 -6.29 0.91
C THR A 102 -0.53 -7.66 0.25
N SER A 103 -0.76 -7.64 -1.07
CA SER A 103 -0.51 -8.80 -1.93
C SER A 103 0.97 -9.21 -1.88
N ARG A 104 1.26 -10.47 -2.21
CA ARG A 104 2.60 -11.06 -2.13
C ARG A 104 3.07 -11.51 -3.50
N ALA A 105 4.38 -11.61 -3.70
CA ALA A 105 4.96 -12.14 -4.93
C ALA A 105 5.72 -13.43 -4.63
N ALA A 106 5.25 -14.55 -5.18
CA ALA A 106 5.80 -15.87 -4.94
C ALA A 106 6.93 -16.23 -5.91
N SER A 107 6.88 -15.75 -7.16
CA SER A 107 7.92 -15.99 -8.15
C SER A 107 7.94 -14.93 -9.25
N LEU A 108 9.09 -14.84 -9.92
CA LEU A 108 9.29 -14.05 -11.13
C LEU A 108 9.99 -14.92 -12.17
N VAL A 109 9.39 -15.06 -13.34
CA VAL A 109 9.95 -15.74 -14.50
C VAL A 109 10.28 -14.71 -15.56
N VAL A 110 11.49 -14.80 -16.14
CA VAL A 110 11.91 -13.96 -17.26
C VAL A 110 11.76 -14.75 -18.55
N SER A 111 11.13 -14.16 -19.56
CA SER A 111 11.11 -14.72 -20.91
C SER A 111 12.02 -13.94 -21.86
N ASP A 112 12.40 -14.58 -22.96
CA ASP A 112 13.11 -13.94 -24.07
C ASP A 112 12.16 -13.26 -25.06
N ASP A 113 10.87 -13.18 -24.71
CA ASP A 113 9.90 -12.43 -25.49
C ASP A 113 10.27 -10.95 -25.52
N ASN A 114 10.12 -10.37 -26.70
CA ASN A 114 10.42 -8.98 -26.95
C ASN A 114 9.16 -8.14 -26.85
N ILE A 115 9.09 -7.31 -25.82
CA ILE A 115 7.94 -6.47 -25.54
C ILE A 115 8.30 -5.02 -25.78
N TRP A 116 7.48 -4.33 -26.56
CA TRP A 116 7.64 -2.91 -26.84
C TRP A 116 6.92 -2.07 -25.79
N ARG A 117 7.64 -1.18 -25.11
CA ARG A 117 7.08 -0.26 -24.11
C ARG A 117 7.67 1.13 -24.27
N ASP A 118 6.82 2.11 -24.12
CA ASP A 118 7.24 3.45 -23.78
C ASP A 118 7.28 3.56 -22.26
N GLN A 119 8.48 3.55 -21.69
CA GLN A 119 8.66 3.50 -20.23
C GLN A 119 8.12 4.75 -19.53
N PHE A 120 8.21 5.91 -20.19
CA PHE A 120 7.91 7.21 -19.60
C PHE A 120 6.74 7.91 -20.29
N TYR A 121 6.05 7.22 -21.20
CA TYR A 121 4.94 7.76 -21.99
C TYR A 121 5.32 9.03 -22.77
N ASN A 122 6.56 9.11 -23.25
CA ASN A 122 7.13 10.28 -23.92
C ASN A 122 7.38 10.08 -25.43
N GLY A 123 6.83 9.02 -26.00
CA GLY A 123 6.99 8.60 -27.40
C GLY A 123 8.20 7.70 -27.66
N ASN A 124 9.11 7.52 -26.70
CA ASN A 124 10.34 6.74 -26.91
C ASN A 124 10.14 5.26 -26.58
N ILE A 125 9.61 4.52 -27.54
CA ILE A 125 9.38 3.08 -27.41
C ILE A 125 10.72 2.33 -27.38
N LYS A 126 10.93 1.52 -26.34
CA LYS A 126 12.06 0.63 -26.18
C LYS A 126 11.61 -0.82 -26.12
N LYS A 127 12.53 -1.70 -26.50
CA LYS A 127 12.40 -3.14 -26.42
C LYS A 127 12.83 -3.60 -25.02
N GLU A 128 11.93 -4.24 -24.28
CA GLU A 128 12.18 -4.80 -22.95
C GLU A 128 11.91 -6.31 -22.96
N ARG A 129 12.59 -7.06 -22.08
CA ARG A 129 12.33 -8.49 -21.89
C ARG A 129 10.99 -8.73 -21.20
N GLY A 130 10.28 -9.76 -21.62
CA GLY A 130 9.08 -10.25 -20.96
C GLY A 130 9.34 -10.85 -19.59
N ALA A 131 8.33 -10.75 -18.73
CA ALA A 131 8.33 -11.41 -17.45
C ALA A 131 6.91 -11.75 -16.99
N ILE A 132 6.82 -12.77 -16.13
CA ILE A 132 5.60 -13.19 -15.46
C ILE A 132 5.85 -13.19 -13.96
N VAL A 133 4.95 -12.57 -13.21
CA VAL A 133 4.95 -12.61 -11.73
C VAL A 133 3.81 -13.50 -11.28
N LEU A 134 4.12 -14.52 -10.47
CA LEU A 134 3.09 -15.19 -9.68
C LEU A 134 2.86 -14.36 -8.43
N ARG A 135 1.73 -13.66 -8.40
CA ARG A 135 1.28 -12.91 -7.24
C ARG A 135 0.17 -13.63 -6.51
N VAL A 136 0.12 -13.46 -5.20
CA VAL A 136 -0.87 -14.11 -4.33
C VAL A 136 -1.50 -13.11 -3.39
N ALA A 137 -2.81 -13.22 -3.19
CA ALA A 137 -3.57 -12.40 -2.26
C ALA A 137 -4.66 -13.25 -1.59
N LYS A 138 -5.24 -12.75 -0.50
CA LYS A 138 -6.44 -13.38 0.07
C LYS A 138 -7.66 -13.25 -0.85
N SER A 139 -7.71 -12.14 -1.57
CA SER A 139 -8.73 -11.83 -2.58
C SER A 139 -8.21 -10.79 -3.55
N TRP A 140 -8.57 -10.91 -4.83
CA TRP A 140 -8.34 -9.90 -5.86
C TRP A 140 -9.56 -9.01 -6.14
N PHE A 141 -10.63 -9.11 -5.32
CA PHE A 141 -11.79 -8.21 -5.45
C PHE A 141 -11.46 -6.80 -4.98
N ARG A 142 -12.04 -5.84 -5.70
CA ARG A 142 -11.71 -4.42 -5.63
C ARG A 142 -12.97 -3.59 -5.50
N ILE A 143 -12.86 -2.32 -5.14
CA ILE A 143 -13.99 -1.39 -5.20
C ILE A 143 -14.60 -1.42 -6.61
N GLY A 144 -13.75 -1.38 -7.64
CA GLY A 144 -14.15 -1.51 -9.05
C GLY A 144 -14.94 -2.77 -9.41
N SER A 145 -14.77 -3.87 -8.67
CA SER A 145 -15.53 -5.10 -8.87
C SER A 145 -17.01 -4.94 -8.50
N LEU A 146 -17.30 -4.10 -7.50
CA LEU A 146 -18.67 -3.79 -7.10
C LEU A 146 -19.26 -2.65 -7.93
N GLU A 147 -18.44 -1.65 -8.27
CA GLU A 147 -18.88 -0.51 -9.09
C GLU A 147 -19.44 -0.92 -10.45
N ILE A 148 -18.80 -1.86 -11.15
CA ILE A 148 -19.27 -2.30 -12.48
C ILE A 148 -20.66 -2.93 -12.40
N LEU A 149 -20.91 -3.76 -11.39
CA LEU A 149 -22.19 -4.44 -11.22
C LEU A 149 -23.30 -3.45 -10.85
N ALA A 150 -22.98 -2.49 -9.97
CA ALA A 150 -23.90 -1.43 -9.61
C ALA A 150 -24.25 -0.54 -10.81
N GLN A 151 -23.25 -0.13 -11.61
CA GLN A 151 -23.47 0.69 -12.81
C GLN A 151 -24.25 -0.04 -13.91
N SER A 152 -24.03 -1.34 -14.06
CA SER A 152 -24.74 -2.17 -15.04
C SER A 152 -26.14 -2.60 -14.56
N GLY A 153 -26.54 -2.24 -13.34
CA GLY A 153 -27.84 -2.64 -12.78
C GLY A 153 -27.94 -4.13 -12.42
N GLU A 154 -26.80 -4.85 -12.38
CA GLU A 154 -26.72 -6.28 -12.09
C GLU A 154 -26.81 -6.55 -10.57
N LEU A 155 -27.90 -6.10 -9.95
CA LEU A 155 -28.03 -6.04 -8.48
C LEU A 155 -28.03 -7.41 -7.80
N ASP A 156 -28.55 -8.45 -8.44
CA ASP A 156 -28.53 -9.80 -7.88
C ASP A 156 -27.11 -10.39 -7.88
N LEU A 157 -26.34 -10.15 -8.94
CA LEU A 157 -24.93 -10.53 -9.00
C LEU A 157 -24.09 -9.71 -8.00
N LEU A 158 -24.41 -8.43 -7.82
CA LEU A 158 -23.79 -7.59 -6.79
C LEU A 158 -24.02 -8.15 -5.38
N ARG A 159 -25.26 -8.55 -5.05
CA ARG A 159 -25.58 -9.20 -3.76
C ARG A 159 -24.82 -10.51 -3.59
N MET A 160 -24.84 -11.37 -4.61
CA MET A 160 -24.18 -12.67 -4.56
C MET A 160 -22.67 -12.53 -4.36
N LEU A 161 -22.02 -11.62 -5.10
CA LEU A 161 -20.59 -11.34 -4.95
C LEU A 161 -20.29 -10.81 -3.55
N LEU A 162 -21.05 -9.83 -3.07
CA LEU A 162 -20.80 -9.21 -1.77
C LEU A 162 -21.02 -10.19 -0.62
N ASP A 163 -22.07 -11.01 -0.67
CA ASP A 163 -22.32 -12.07 0.32
C ASP A 163 -21.18 -13.09 0.34
N MET A 164 -20.66 -13.47 -0.82
CA MET A 164 -19.49 -14.35 -0.91
C MET A 164 -18.25 -13.70 -0.28
N VAL A 165 -17.92 -12.46 -0.64
CA VAL A 165 -16.78 -11.73 -0.09
C VAL A 165 -16.87 -11.60 1.43
N ILE A 166 -18.05 -11.24 1.97
CA ILE A 166 -18.29 -11.12 3.41
C ILE A 166 -18.09 -12.48 4.09
N LYS A 167 -18.73 -13.53 3.56
CA LYS A 167 -18.64 -14.89 4.12
C LYS A 167 -17.21 -15.41 4.16
N GLU A 168 -16.42 -15.16 3.11
CA GLU A 168 -15.06 -15.72 3.00
C GLU A 168 -14.00 -14.90 3.73
N HIS A 169 -14.14 -13.57 3.78
CA HIS A 169 -13.07 -12.68 4.23
C HIS A 169 -13.40 -11.83 5.46
N PHE A 170 -14.66 -11.77 5.86
CA PHE A 170 -15.13 -10.99 7.01
C PHE A 170 -15.85 -11.89 8.03
N PRO A 171 -15.16 -12.89 8.61
CA PRO A 171 -15.80 -13.93 9.45
C PRO A 171 -16.43 -13.39 10.75
N LYS A 172 -16.08 -12.17 11.15
CA LYS A 172 -16.70 -11.48 12.30
C LYS A 172 -18.09 -10.90 11.97
N ILE A 173 -18.45 -10.82 10.69
CA ILE A 173 -19.75 -10.32 10.24
C ILE A 173 -20.70 -11.50 10.08
N ASN A 174 -21.83 -11.48 10.80
CA ASN A 174 -22.86 -12.48 10.64
C ASN A 174 -23.59 -12.28 9.29
N ILE A 175 -23.49 -13.26 8.39
CA ILE A 175 -24.09 -13.22 7.05
C ILE A 175 -25.64 -13.19 7.06
N ASN A 176 -26.26 -13.55 8.19
CA ASN A 176 -27.70 -13.51 8.38
C ASN A 176 -28.17 -12.20 9.04
N ASP A 177 -27.26 -11.31 9.43
CA ASP A 177 -27.61 -10.01 10.00
C ASP A 177 -28.12 -9.07 8.90
N SER A 178 -29.21 -8.36 9.19
CA SER A 178 -29.78 -7.37 8.26
C SER A 178 -28.82 -6.21 7.96
N ASN A 179 -27.86 -5.94 8.85
CA ASN A 179 -26.83 -4.92 8.75
C ASN A 179 -25.47 -5.42 8.21
N LYS A 180 -25.37 -6.65 7.72
CA LYS A 180 -24.09 -7.21 7.20
C LYS A 180 -23.35 -6.32 6.20
N TYR A 181 -24.06 -5.69 5.27
CA TYR A 181 -23.45 -4.78 4.29
C TYR A 181 -22.98 -3.47 4.91
N LEU A 182 -23.67 -2.98 5.94
CA LEU A 182 -23.28 -1.80 6.69
C LEU A 182 -22.03 -2.09 7.55
N ALA A 183 -21.99 -3.26 8.19
CA ALA A 183 -20.84 -3.74 8.94
C ALA A 183 -19.61 -3.92 8.03
N PHE A 184 -19.81 -4.51 6.84
CA PHE A 184 -18.77 -4.63 5.82
C PHE A 184 -18.22 -3.26 5.42
N PHE A 185 -19.10 -2.32 5.09
CA PHE A 185 -18.70 -0.96 4.71
C PHE A 185 -17.93 -0.27 5.84
N SER A 186 -18.41 -0.38 7.09
CA SER A 186 -17.73 0.17 8.25
C SER A 186 -16.32 -0.39 8.44
N GLN A 187 -16.15 -1.71 8.29
CA GLN A 187 -14.85 -2.35 8.40
C GLN A 187 -13.90 -1.90 7.29
N VAL A 188 -14.35 -1.87 6.04
CA VAL A 188 -13.52 -1.42 4.89
C VAL A 188 -13.10 0.04 5.03
N VAL A 189 -13.98 0.93 5.52
CA VAL A 189 -13.64 2.34 5.79
C VAL A 189 -12.52 2.43 6.83
N SER A 190 -12.65 1.72 7.95
CA SER A 190 -11.67 1.73 9.04
C SER A 190 -10.33 1.13 8.61
N GLU A 191 -10.34 -0.02 7.94
CA GLU A 191 -9.12 -0.70 7.50
C GLU A 191 -8.41 0.08 6.37
N THR A 192 -9.15 0.76 5.49
CA THR A 192 -8.57 1.63 4.45
C THR A 192 -7.93 2.87 5.06
N ALA A 193 -8.57 3.49 6.07
CA ALA A 193 -7.97 4.60 6.80
C ALA A 193 -6.64 4.18 7.47
N HIS A 194 -6.62 3.00 8.09
CA HIS A 194 -5.41 2.46 8.70
C HIS A 194 -4.32 2.15 7.66
N LEU A 195 -4.67 1.50 6.54
CA LEU A 195 -3.75 1.21 5.44
C LEU A 195 -3.07 2.47 4.91
N ILE A 196 -3.84 3.53 4.66
CA ILE A 196 -3.27 4.79 4.15
C ILE A 196 -2.40 5.44 5.24
N GLY A 197 -2.79 5.39 6.52
CA GLY A 197 -1.92 5.82 7.61
C GLY A 197 -0.57 5.11 7.60
N LEU A 198 -0.56 3.78 7.40
CA LEU A 198 0.65 2.98 7.25
C LEU A 198 1.47 3.38 6.01
N TRP A 199 0.84 3.67 4.88
CA TRP A 199 1.55 4.18 3.70
C TRP A 199 2.27 5.49 4.00
N MET A 200 1.59 6.41 4.68
CA MET A 200 2.14 7.71 5.04
C MET A 200 3.29 7.59 6.05
N SER A 201 3.22 6.65 7.00
CA SER A 201 4.26 6.48 8.04
C SER A 201 5.59 5.92 7.52
N VAL A 202 5.57 5.31 6.33
CA VAL A 202 6.77 4.79 5.64
C VAL A 202 7.14 5.58 4.38
N GLY A 203 6.44 6.69 4.11
CA GLY A 203 6.71 7.53 2.94
C GLY A 203 6.36 6.85 1.60
N PHE A 204 5.41 5.91 1.60
CA PHE A 204 4.98 5.19 0.40
C PHE A 204 3.90 5.99 -0.35
N ALA A 205 4.19 6.32 -1.61
CA ALA A 205 3.24 6.83 -2.57
C ALA A 205 2.90 5.74 -3.59
N HIS A 206 1.62 5.37 -3.70
CA HIS A 206 1.15 4.31 -4.59
C HIS A 206 1.20 4.72 -6.07
N GLY A 207 0.96 6.00 -6.37
CA GLY A 207 1.02 6.59 -7.72
C GLY A 207 -0.18 6.33 -8.64
N VAL A 208 -1.05 5.37 -8.32
CA VAL A 208 -2.26 5.05 -9.12
C VAL A 208 -3.40 4.57 -8.22
N CYS A 209 -3.91 5.45 -7.37
CA CYS A 209 -4.99 5.15 -6.43
C CYS A 209 -6.38 5.20 -7.09
N ASN A 210 -6.54 4.55 -8.24
CA ASN A 210 -7.85 4.35 -8.87
C ASN A 210 -8.72 3.41 -8.03
N THR A 211 -10.04 3.45 -8.18
CA THR A 211 -10.92 2.52 -7.44
C THR A 211 -10.74 1.06 -7.86
N ASP A 212 -10.27 0.80 -9.09
CA ASP A 212 -9.87 -0.53 -9.54
C ASP A 212 -8.52 -1.00 -8.98
N ASN A 213 -7.82 -0.20 -8.17
CA ASN A 213 -6.61 -0.60 -7.45
C ASN A 213 -6.82 -0.61 -5.92
N PHE A 214 -8.05 -0.38 -5.44
CA PHE A 214 -8.37 -0.48 -4.01
C PHE A 214 -9.00 -1.83 -3.72
N SER A 215 -8.27 -2.67 -2.99
CA SER A 215 -8.78 -3.97 -2.53
C SER A 215 -9.96 -3.79 -1.58
N LEU A 216 -10.96 -4.68 -1.69
CA LEU A 216 -12.05 -4.73 -0.69
C LEU A 216 -11.55 -5.20 0.69
N LEU A 217 -10.37 -5.82 0.78
CA LEU A 217 -9.76 -6.27 2.04
C LEU A 217 -8.76 -5.24 2.59
N SER A 218 -8.72 -4.02 2.03
CA SER A 218 -7.81 -2.96 2.47
C SER A 218 -6.35 -3.40 2.56
N ILE A 219 -5.90 -4.13 1.53
CA ILE A 219 -4.49 -4.48 1.31
C ILE A 219 -3.93 -3.73 0.10
N THR A 220 -2.63 -3.47 0.11
CA THR A 220 -1.90 -2.89 -1.03
C THR A 220 -1.86 -3.87 -2.21
N ILE A 221 -2.31 -3.45 -3.39
CA ILE A 221 -2.31 -4.26 -4.61
C ILE A 221 -1.84 -3.44 -5.81
N ASP A 222 -1.51 -4.10 -6.92
CA ASP A 222 -1.21 -3.45 -8.20
C ASP A 222 -0.09 -2.40 -8.15
N TYR A 223 1.09 -2.84 -7.71
CA TYR A 223 2.34 -2.09 -7.77
C TYR A 223 2.72 -1.73 -9.21
N GLY A 224 2.57 -0.45 -9.54
CA GLY A 224 2.99 0.12 -10.82
C GLY A 224 4.04 1.22 -10.59
N PRO A 225 3.71 2.49 -10.87
CA PRO A 225 4.60 3.62 -10.63
C PRO A 225 4.52 4.09 -9.17
N PHE A 226 4.75 3.19 -8.21
CA PHE A 226 4.87 3.56 -6.80
C PHE A 226 6.25 4.16 -6.50
N GLY A 227 6.41 4.80 -5.35
CA GLY A 227 7.70 5.24 -4.84
C GLY A 227 7.71 5.30 -3.32
N PHE A 228 8.84 4.97 -2.72
CA PHE A 228 9.16 5.39 -1.36
C PHE A 228 9.89 6.73 -1.48
N MET A 229 9.50 7.67 -0.65
CA MET A 229 10.07 9.01 -0.62
C MET A 229 11.46 8.98 0.04
N ASP A 230 12.46 9.49 -0.67
CA ASP A 230 13.81 9.71 -0.12
C ASP A 230 13.78 10.96 0.77
N SER A 231 13.92 12.17 0.20
CA SER A 231 13.70 13.44 0.90
C SER A 231 12.22 13.70 1.18
N TYR A 232 11.87 14.16 2.39
CA TYR A 232 10.49 14.51 2.71
C TYR A 232 9.97 15.62 1.78
N ASN A 233 8.91 15.29 1.04
CA ASN A 233 8.22 16.15 0.10
C ASN A 233 6.73 15.76 0.06
N PRO A 234 5.82 16.54 0.66
CA PRO A 234 4.39 16.24 0.65
C PRO A 234 3.77 16.26 -0.76
N ASP A 235 4.46 16.87 -1.74
CA ASP A 235 4.07 16.93 -3.14
C ASP A 235 4.76 15.85 -4.01
N PHE A 236 5.40 14.85 -3.40
CA PHE A 236 6.03 13.76 -4.16
C PHE A 236 4.99 12.97 -4.99
N VAL A 237 5.21 12.96 -6.31
CA VAL A 237 4.42 12.21 -7.30
C VAL A 237 5.33 11.14 -7.94
N PRO A 238 5.12 9.84 -7.67
CA PRO A 238 5.96 8.78 -8.24
C PRO A 238 5.55 8.40 -9.67
N ASN A 239 4.36 8.81 -10.11
CA ASN A 239 3.81 8.49 -11.42
C ASN A 239 4.04 9.62 -12.41
N THR A 240 4.90 9.38 -13.40
CA THR A 240 5.22 10.37 -14.44
C THR A 240 4.06 10.71 -15.37
N SER A 241 2.95 9.97 -15.32
CA SER A 241 1.71 10.28 -16.06
C SER A 241 0.65 10.99 -15.23
N ASP A 242 0.97 11.35 -13.98
CA ASP A 242 0.08 12.09 -13.07
C ASP A 242 0.47 13.58 -13.04
N ASP A 243 0.27 14.26 -14.18
CA ASP A 243 0.69 15.66 -14.38
C ASP A 243 0.02 16.64 -13.39
N GLU A 244 -1.20 16.32 -12.95
CA GLU A 244 -1.96 17.11 -11.97
C GLU A 244 -1.58 16.77 -10.51
N GLY A 245 -0.74 15.76 -10.29
CA GLY A 245 -0.36 15.28 -8.97
C GLY A 245 -1.53 14.77 -8.14
N ARG A 246 -2.55 14.19 -8.78
CA ARG A 246 -3.75 13.66 -8.11
C ARG A 246 -3.38 12.61 -7.06
N TYR A 247 -2.40 11.78 -7.35
CA TYR A 247 -1.91 10.68 -6.52
C TYR A 247 -0.60 10.98 -5.81
N LYS A 248 -0.27 12.28 -5.64
CA LYS A 248 0.84 12.70 -4.77
C LYS A 248 0.66 12.20 -3.34
N ILE A 249 1.77 12.00 -2.63
CA ILE A 249 1.77 11.40 -1.29
C ILE A 249 0.84 12.15 -0.32
N GLY A 250 0.89 13.49 -0.29
CA GLY A 250 0.04 14.31 0.58
C GLY A 250 -1.46 14.26 0.27
N ASN A 251 -1.85 13.69 -0.87
CA ASN A 251 -3.26 13.60 -1.28
C ASN A 251 -3.86 12.19 -1.13
N GLN A 252 -3.07 11.18 -0.72
CA GLN A 252 -3.54 9.79 -0.66
C GLN A 252 -4.74 9.60 0.28
N ALA A 253 -4.80 10.33 1.40
CA ALA A 253 -5.92 10.29 2.33
C ALA A 253 -7.23 10.80 1.71
N ASN A 254 -7.16 11.91 0.96
CA ASN A 254 -8.32 12.46 0.24
C ASN A 254 -8.78 11.54 -0.88
N VAL A 255 -7.83 10.91 -1.58
CA VAL A 255 -8.15 9.90 -2.60
C VAL A 255 -8.80 8.66 -1.98
N GLY A 256 -8.35 8.23 -0.79
CA GLY A 256 -9.01 7.19 0.00
C GLY A 256 -10.47 7.52 0.29
N MET A 257 -10.75 8.73 0.78
CA MET A 257 -12.12 9.22 0.99
C MET A 257 -12.95 9.19 -0.30
N PHE A 258 -12.37 9.66 -1.41
CA PHE A 258 -13.02 9.61 -2.72
C PHE A 258 -13.36 8.17 -3.13
N ASN A 259 -12.44 7.22 -2.99
CA ASN A 259 -12.65 5.82 -3.35
C ASN A 259 -13.69 5.15 -2.44
N LEU A 260 -13.68 5.43 -1.14
CA LEU A 260 -14.70 4.96 -0.21
C LEU A 260 -16.09 5.56 -0.49
N ASN A 261 -16.16 6.80 -0.97
CA ASN A 261 -17.42 7.37 -1.48
C ASN A 261 -17.93 6.62 -2.71
N LYS A 262 -17.05 6.17 -3.61
CA LYS A 262 -17.44 5.35 -4.76
C LYS A 262 -17.92 3.96 -4.34
N LEU A 263 -17.27 3.36 -3.35
CA LEU A 263 -17.75 2.12 -2.72
C LEU A 263 -19.16 2.31 -2.12
N LEU A 264 -19.38 3.38 -1.34
CA LEU A 264 -20.69 3.71 -0.79
C LEU A 264 -21.76 3.81 -1.87
N LYS A 265 -21.45 4.50 -2.98
CA LYS A 265 -22.37 4.61 -4.13
C LYS A 265 -22.69 3.25 -4.77
N ALA A 266 -21.71 2.36 -4.88
CA ALA A 266 -21.93 1.01 -5.39
C ALA A 266 -22.81 0.16 -4.45
N LEU A 267 -22.71 0.38 -3.13
CA LEU A 267 -23.50 -0.36 -2.13
C LEU A 267 -24.91 0.21 -1.91
N ASN A 268 -25.15 1.49 -2.22
CA ASN A 268 -26.43 2.18 -2.00
C ASN A 268 -27.68 1.43 -2.51
N PRO A 269 -27.68 0.75 -3.67
CA PRO A 269 -28.83 -0.04 -4.12
C PRO A 269 -29.19 -1.20 -3.19
N LEU A 270 -28.27 -1.65 -2.34
CA LEU A 270 -28.48 -2.75 -1.39
C LEU A 270 -28.93 -2.28 0.00
N PHE A 271 -28.81 -0.99 0.29
CA PHE A 271 -29.14 -0.42 1.58
C PHE A 271 -30.61 0.01 1.69
N SER A 272 -31.22 -0.27 2.84
CA SER A 272 -32.46 0.39 3.26
C SER A 272 -32.24 1.90 3.48
N PRO A 273 -33.30 2.73 3.53
CA PRO A 273 -33.16 4.18 3.80
C PRO A 273 -32.37 4.50 5.07
N ARG A 274 -32.61 3.76 6.15
CA ARG A 274 -31.86 3.91 7.41
C ARG A 274 -30.38 3.55 7.26
N GLN A 275 -30.07 2.47 6.57
CA GLN A 275 -28.68 2.05 6.33
C GLN A 275 -27.91 3.06 5.47
N LYS A 276 -28.56 3.70 4.49
CA LYS A 276 -27.95 4.78 3.71
C LYS A 276 -27.50 5.95 4.58
N GLN A 277 -28.33 6.36 5.55
CA GLN A 277 -27.99 7.42 6.50
C GLN A 277 -26.81 7.02 7.39
N LEU A 278 -26.84 5.82 7.96
CA LEU A 278 -25.75 5.32 8.81
C LEU A 278 -24.44 5.15 8.02
N ALA A 279 -24.50 4.68 6.78
CA ALA A 279 -23.33 4.53 5.92
C ALA A 279 -22.72 5.89 5.54
N ALA A 280 -23.54 6.91 5.33
CA ALA A 280 -23.05 8.28 5.14
C ALA A 280 -22.30 8.78 6.39
N GLN A 281 -22.85 8.58 7.59
CA GLN A 281 -22.20 8.97 8.86
C GLN A 281 -20.87 8.22 9.08
N ILE A 282 -20.81 6.93 8.75
CA ILE A 282 -19.57 6.15 8.80
C ILE A 282 -18.50 6.79 7.90
N LEU A 283 -18.88 7.16 6.68
CA LEU A 283 -17.95 7.78 5.73
C LEU A 283 -17.52 9.19 6.19
N GLU A 284 -18.44 9.97 6.76
CA GLU A 284 -18.13 11.29 7.35
C GLU A 284 -17.09 11.20 8.48
N GLY A 285 -17.03 10.07 9.20
CA GLY A 285 -16.03 9.82 10.24
C GLY A 285 -14.63 9.43 9.73
N TYR A 286 -14.48 9.11 8.43
CA TYR A 286 -13.20 8.66 7.86
C TYR A 286 -12.03 9.64 8.10
N PRO A 287 -12.15 10.96 7.87
CA PRO A 287 -11.03 11.88 8.06
C PRO A 287 -10.47 11.86 9.48
N GLN A 288 -11.36 11.79 10.48
CA GLN A 288 -10.97 11.71 11.89
C GLN A 288 -10.29 10.38 12.21
N GLN A 289 -10.81 9.26 11.69
CA GLN A 289 -10.20 7.93 11.90
C GLN A 289 -8.80 7.85 11.29
N TYR A 290 -8.65 8.33 10.05
CA TYR A 290 -7.36 8.41 9.38
C TYR A 290 -6.38 9.29 10.17
N TYR A 291 -6.79 10.49 10.55
CA TYR A 291 -5.91 11.44 11.23
C TYR A 291 -5.46 10.91 12.60
N LYS A 292 -6.37 10.33 13.38
CA LYS A 292 -6.02 9.67 14.65
C LYS A 292 -5.00 8.56 14.44
N GLY A 293 -5.21 7.69 13.44
CA GLY A 293 -4.27 6.63 13.11
C GLY A 293 -2.90 7.14 12.65
N PHE A 294 -2.88 8.20 11.85
CA PHE A 294 -1.66 8.89 11.40
C PHE A 294 -0.86 9.41 12.59
N VAL A 295 -1.50 10.15 13.50
CA VAL A 295 -0.86 10.70 14.70
C VAL A 295 -0.27 9.58 15.55
N GLU A 296 -1.03 8.52 15.84
CA GLU A 296 -0.52 7.39 16.63
C GLU A 296 0.69 6.69 15.99
N LEU A 297 0.69 6.53 14.67
CA LEU A 297 1.84 5.97 13.95
C LEU A 297 3.08 6.87 14.09
N PHE A 298 2.94 8.18 13.91
CA PHE A 298 4.06 9.11 14.02
C PHE A 298 4.53 9.32 15.48
N LYS A 299 3.64 9.31 16.47
CA LYS A 299 3.99 9.25 17.89
C LYS A 299 4.87 8.05 18.20
N THR A 300 4.50 6.89 17.66
CA THR A 300 5.27 5.66 17.82
C THR A 300 6.65 5.80 17.16
N LYS A 301 6.74 6.43 15.98
CA LYS A 301 8.04 6.72 15.31
C LYS A 301 8.92 7.70 16.08
N LEU A 302 8.32 8.59 16.87
CA LEU A 302 9.00 9.52 17.78
C LEU A 302 9.33 8.89 19.15
N GLY A 303 8.90 7.65 19.40
CA GLY A 303 9.12 6.97 20.68
C GLY A 303 8.30 7.54 21.83
N LEU A 304 7.20 8.24 21.56
CA LEU A 304 6.37 8.85 22.61
C LEU A 304 5.41 7.83 23.22
N LEU A 305 5.20 7.89 24.53
CA LEU A 305 4.22 7.10 25.26
C LEU A 305 3.08 7.98 25.78
N GLY A 306 1.91 7.38 25.98
CA GLY A 306 0.70 8.07 26.45
C GLY A 306 0.08 9.00 25.40
N GLU A 307 -0.89 9.79 25.84
CA GLU A 307 -1.56 10.82 25.03
C GLU A 307 -1.17 12.20 25.56
N ASN A 308 -0.94 13.15 24.65
CA ASN A 308 -0.75 14.55 24.96
C ASN A 308 -1.36 15.41 23.83
N GLU A 309 -1.99 16.52 24.18
CA GLU A 309 -2.68 17.40 23.22
C GLU A 309 -1.71 18.07 22.23
N ASP A 310 -0.42 18.20 22.58
CA ASP A 310 0.60 18.83 21.75
C ASP A 310 1.30 17.85 20.77
N ASP A 311 0.97 16.54 20.81
CA ASP A 311 1.61 15.52 19.97
C ASP A 311 1.47 15.86 18.47
N ASP A 312 0.30 16.34 18.07
CA ASP A 312 -0.02 16.77 16.70
C ASP A 312 0.92 17.88 16.20
N TYR A 313 1.11 18.90 17.04
CA TYR A 313 1.96 20.03 16.70
C TYR A 313 3.42 19.60 16.60
N LEU A 314 3.89 18.75 17.52
CA LEU A 314 5.26 18.25 17.53
C LEU A 314 5.59 17.46 16.26
N ILE A 315 4.65 16.61 15.80
CA ILE A 315 4.76 15.84 14.56
C ILE A 315 4.77 16.77 13.35
N ALA A 316 3.77 17.67 13.24
CA ALA A 316 3.67 18.61 12.13
C ALA A 316 4.91 19.50 12.02
N PHE A 317 5.47 19.93 13.16
CA PHE A 317 6.67 20.74 13.22
C PHE A 317 7.89 19.97 12.72
N LEU A 318 8.09 18.70 13.12
CA LEU A 318 9.18 17.88 12.58
C LEU A 318 9.07 17.73 11.06
N LEU A 319 7.88 17.37 10.57
CA LEU A 319 7.64 17.20 9.15
C LEU A 319 7.93 18.49 8.38
N LYS A 320 7.59 19.66 8.95
CA LYS A 320 7.93 20.95 8.35
C LYS A 320 9.44 21.19 8.31
N LEU A 321 10.17 20.86 9.37
CA LEU A 321 11.64 20.95 9.35
C LEU A 321 12.25 20.05 8.27
N MET A 322 11.72 18.83 8.10
CA MET A 322 12.17 17.89 7.08
C MET A 322 11.87 18.40 5.67
N GLU A 323 10.71 19.03 5.46
CA GLU A 323 10.33 19.66 4.18
C GLU A 323 11.31 20.78 3.80
N ASP A 324 11.54 21.70 4.73
CA ASP A 324 12.35 22.90 4.48
C ASP A 324 13.85 22.56 4.30
N SER A 325 14.33 21.51 4.97
CA SER A 325 15.71 21.01 4.85
C SER A 325 15.91 19.95 3.77
N ARG A 326 14.83 19.41 3.19
CA ARG A 326 14.84 18.23 2.31
C ARG A 326 15.52 17.01 2.94
N ALA A 327 15.46 16.89 4.26
CA ALA A 327 16.04 15.76 4.97
C ALA A 327 15.41 14.43 4.52
N ASP A 328 16.22 13.38 4.51
CA ASP A 328 15.74 12.04 4.19
C ASP A 328 14.70 11.57 5.20
N PHE A 329 13.53 11.19 4.70
CA PHE A 329 12.37 10.84 5.51
C PHE A 329 12.66 9.67 6.41
N THR A 330 13.18 8.61 5.81
CA THR A 330 13.45 7.34 6.46
C THR A 330 14.54 7.50 7.52
N MET A 331 15.67 8.09 7.13
CA MET A 331 16.86 8.18 7.94
C MET A 331 16.72 9.20 9.06
N THR A 332 15.87 10.21 8.92
CA THR A 332 15.49 11.10 10.03
C THR A 332 14.94 10.29 11.21
N PHE A 333 13.92 9.46 10.99
CA PHE A 333 13.32 8.67 12.07
C PHE A 333 14.29 7.61 12.60
N ARG A 334 15.06 6.97 11.70
CA ARG A 334 16.04 5.97 12.10
C ARG A 334 17.13 6.57 12.99
N GLN A 335 17.73 7.68 12.59
CA GLN A 335 18.79 8.34 13.35
C GLN A 335 18.25 8.94 14.66
N LEU A 336 17.02 9.46 14.67
CA LEU A 336 16.37 9.92 15.89
C LEU A 336 16.16 8.77 16.90
N SER A 337 15.94 7.55 16.42
CA SER A 337 15.85 6.36 17.29
C SER A 337 17.19 5.95 17.90
N GLU A 338 18.30 6.27 17.25
CA GLU A 338 19.64 5.84 17.65
C GLU A 338 20.35 6.87 18.53
N ILE A 339 20.11 8.16 18.32
CA ILE A 339 20.73 9.23 19.11
C ILE A 339 20.19 9.26 20.55
N SER A 340 21.11 9.45 21.50
CA SER A 340 20.81 9.59 22.93
C SER A 340 20.22 10.96 23.27
N GLU A 341 19.42 11.03 24.34
CA GLU A 341 18.86 12.31 24.80
C GLU A 341 19.92 13.36 25.13
N ASP A 342 21.05 12.97 25.72
CA ASP A 342 22.14 13.90 26.08
C ASP A 342 22.74 14.59 24.84
N LYS A 343 23.01 13.83 23.78
CA LYS A 343 23.49 14.39 22.50
C LYS A 343 22.48 15.34 21.85
N LEU A 344 21.18 15.02 21.93
CA LEU A 344 20.12 15.91 21.45
C LEU A 344 20.09 17.19 22.27
N LYS A 345 20.16 17.09 23.59
CA LYS A 345 20.14 18.23 24.52
C LYS A 345 21.30 19.20 24.27
N ASP A 346 22.49 18.68 24.03
CA ASP A 346 23.68 19.48 23.73
C ASP A 346 23.72 19.96 22.26
N LEU A 347 22.71 19.60 21.45
CA LEU A 347 22.67 19.81 20.00
C LEU A 347 23.93 19.28 19.28
N ASN A 348 24.59 18.29 19.88
CA ASN A 348 25.80 17.66 19.35
C ASN A 348 25.39 16.45 18.50
N ILE A 349 24.92 16.74 17.29
CA ILE A 349 24.57 15.72 16.30
C ILE A 349 25.88 15.17 15.71
N PRO A 350 26.17 13.86 15.79
CA PRO A 350 27.30 13.24 15.12
C PRO A 350 27.17 13.28 13.58
N LYS A 351 28.29 13.22 12.86
CA LYS A 351 28.31 13.34 11.38
C LYS A 351 27.66 12.15 10.68
N GLU A 352 27.70 10.97 11.30
CA GLU A 352 27.05 9.75 10.83
C GLU A 352 25.52 9.88 10.81
N PHE A 353 24.95 10.79 11.60
CA PHE A 353 23.51 11.10 11.58
C PHE A 353 23.21 12.21 10.55
N TRP A 354 23.56 11.95 9.30
CA TRP A 354 23.51 12.92 8.21
C TRP A 354 22.10 13.48 7.92
N ALA A 355 21.02 12.72 8.15
CA ALA A 355 19.67 13.23 7.95
C ALA A 355 19.30 14.21 9.08
N LEU A 356 19.69 13.91 10.32
CA LEU A 356 19.58 14.86 11.43
C LEU A 356 20.48 16.08 11.24
N GLN A 357 21.66 15.94 10.63
CA GLN A 357 22.51 17.08 10.25
C GLN A 357 21.81 18.01 9.27
N ASP A 358 21.07 17.46 8.30
CA ASP A 358 20.32 18.27 7.35
C ASP A 358 19.20 19.05 8.03
N ILE A 359 18.45 18.41 8.94
CA ILE A 359 17.43 19.09 9.76
C ILE A 359 18.06 20.13 10.68
N ALA A 360 19.23 19.85 11.25
CA ALA A 360 19.93 20.74 12.19
C ALA A 360 20.35 22.07 11.57
N LYS A 361 20.42 22.17 10.23
CA LYS A 361 20.64 23.44 9.51
C LYS A 361 19.45 24.39 9.62
N HIS A 362 18.25 23.88 9.94
CA HIS A 362 17.05 24.68 10.04
C HIS A 362 17.06 25.53 11.32
N LYS A 363 16.78 26.83 11.20
CA LYS A 363 16.82 27.81 12.31
C LYS A 363 15.96 27.44 13.54
N ASN A 364 14.92 26.64 13.33
CA ASN A 364 13.98 26.20 14.35
C ASN A 364 14.28 24.80 14.92
N PHE A 365 15.40 24.16 14.54
CA PHE A 365 15.74 22.82 15.01
C PHE A 365 15.89 22.75 16.53
N SER A 366 16.60 23.71 17.13
CA SER A 366 16.79 23.79 18.58
C SER A 366 15.46 23.92 19.34
N THR A 367 14.51 24.70 18.80
CA THR A 367 13.15 24.82 19.34
C THR A 367 12.42 23.48 19.32
N TRP A 368 12.47 22.77 18.18
CA TRP A 368 11.83 21.47 18.07
C TRP A 368 12.44 20.42 19.02
N ILE A 369 13.77 20.39 19.15
CA ILE A 369 14.47 19.51 20.10
C ILE A 369 14.04 19.79 21.54
N ALA A 370 13.92 21.07 21.94
CA ALA A 370 13.47 21.42 23.28
C ALA A 370 12.05 20.90 23.56
N MET A 371 11.14 21.01 22.59
CA MET A 371 9.78 20.48 22.69
C MET A 371 9.76 18.94 22.74
N TYR A 372 10.54 18.29 21.88
CA TYR A 372 10.66 16.83 21.82
C TYR A 372 11.17 16.26 23.15
N LEU A 373 12.26 16.82 23.69
CA LEU A 373 12.83 16.39 24.98
C LEU A 373 11.88 16.68 26.15
N LEU A 374 11.15 17.80 26.13
CA LEU A 374 10.13 18.07 27.15
C LEU A 374 9.02 17.02 27.09
N ARG A 375 8.58 16.64 25.89
CA ARG A 375 7.55 15.62 25.68
C ARG A 375 8.03 14.22 26.07
N LEU A 376 9.30 13.89 25.83
CA LEU A 376 9.91 12.62 26.24
C LEU A 376 9.99 12.46 27.76
N LYS A 377 10.15 13.54 28.55
CA LYS A 377 10.09 13.47 30.02
C LYS A 377 8.76 12.91 30.56
N GLY A 378 7.69 12.97 29.76
CA GLY A 378 6.42 12.33 30.08
C GLY A 378 6.46 10.80 30.05
N ASN A 379 7.45 10.20 29.40
CA ASN A 379 7.71 8.76 29.43
C ASN A 379 8.42 8.38 30.74
N VAL A 380 7.71 8.44 31.88
CA VAL A 380 8.30 8.20 33.20
C VAL A 380 9.03 6.85 33.26
N GLY A 381 10.34 6.87 33.54
CA GLY A 381 11.16 5.67 33.69
C GLY A 381 11.64 5.03 32.36
N ASP A 382 11.42 5.67 31.22
CA ASP A 382 11.84 5.16 29.91
C ASP A 382 13.30 5.51 29.62
N SER A 383 14.14 4.50 29.45
CA SER A 383 15.56 4.68 29.12
C SER A 383 15.79 4.89 27.61
N ASP A 384 16.96 5.46 27.26
CA ASP A 384 17.45 5.53 25.86
C ASP A 384 17.39 4.16 25.15
N SER A 385 17.72 3.08 25.86
CA SER A 385 17.69 1.71 25.31
C SER A 385 16.27 1.24 25.02
N GLU A 386 15.32 1.53 25.91
CA GLU A 386 13.91 1.16 25.73
C GLU A 386 13.26 2.00 24.62
N ARG A 387 13.53 3.31 24.59
CA ARG A 387 13.11 4.20 23.50
C ARG A 387 13.63 3.70 22.15
N ARG A 388 14.94 3.43 22.05
CA ARG A 388 15.56 2.90 20.82
C ARG A 388 14.93 1.59 20.39
N ARG A 389 14.74 0.63 21.31
CA ARG A 389 14.13 -0.68 21.02
C ARG A 389 12.71 -0.50 20.48
N ARG A 390 11.92 0.38 21.08
CA ARG A 390 10.54 0.67 20.67
C ARG A 390 10.49 1.31 19.28
N MET A 391 11.35 2.29 19.01
CA MET A 391 11.42 2.99 17.72
C MET A 391 12.06 2.15 16.59
N SER A 392 12.82 1.09 16.92
CA SER A 392 13.51 0.22 15.95
C SER A 392 12.64 -0.88 15.34
N SER A 393 11.34 -0.96 15.67
CA SER A 393 10.43 -1.93 15.06
C SER A 393 10.36 -1.78 13.54
N PRO A 394 10.25 -2.85 12.72
CA PRO A 394 10.18 -2.77 11.26
C PRO A 394 9.08 -1.85 10.70
N LEU A 395 7.98 -1.68 11.44
CA LEU A 395 6.90 -0.72 11.12
C LEU A 395 7.33 0.76 11.27
N LEU A 396 8.45 1.02 11.94
CA LEU A 396 8.91 2.35 12.37
C LEU A 396 10.29 2.70 11.79
N ALA A 397 11.15 1.69 11.64
CA ALA A 397 12.46 1.77 11.01
C ALA A 397 12.38 1.24 9.57
N THR A 398 12.08 2.11 8.62
CA THR A 398 12.35 1.81 7.22
C THR A 398 13.87 1.79 7.07
N SER A 399 14.52 0.65 6.89
CA SER A 399 15.87 0.65 6.30
C SER A 399 16.11 -0.71 5.70
N PHE A 400 16.28 -0.76 4.38
CA PHE A 400 16.94 -1.88 3.76
C PHE A 400 18.42 -1.75 4.11
N SER A 401 18.95 -2.64 4.92
CA SER A 401 20.39 -2.68 5.18
C SER A 401 21.11 -2.92 3.84
N THR A 402 21.68 -1.88 3.25
CA THR A 402 22.63 -2.01 2.14
C THR A 402 24.00 -2.40 2.72
N SER A 403 24.09 -3.62 3.25
CA SER A 403 25.38 -4.28 3.45
C SER A 403 25.61 -5.25 2.29
N ILE A 404 25.97 -4.70 1.12
CA ILE A 404 26.74 -5.43 0.12
C ILE A 404 28.09 -4.76 0.06
N SER A 405 28.92 -5.00 1.07
CA SER A 405 30.36 -4.87 0.94
C SER A 405 30.86 -6.12 0.22
N GLY A 406 30.70 -6.13 -1.11
CA GLY A 406 31.43 -7.04 -1.99
C GLY A 406 32.79 -6.42 -2.30
N THR A 407 33.75 -6.61 -1.40
CA THR A 407 35.14 -6.71 -1.81
C THR A 407 35.27 -7.99 -2.62
N ASP A 408 35.64 -7.89 -3.89
CA ASP A 408 36.48 -8.91 -4.53
C ASP A 408 37.26 -8.24 -5.67
N SER A 409 38.49 -7.90 -5.31
CA SER A 409 39.63 -7.88 -6.21
C SER A 409 39.99 -9.32 -6.58
N GLY A 410 40.03 -9.62 -7.88
CA GLY A 410 40.48 -10.89 -8.43
C GLY A 410 40.25 -10.96 -9.93
#